data_AF-A0A9D4DBI7-F1
#
_entry.id   AF-A0A9D4DBI7-F1
#
_cell.length_a   1.000
_cell.length_b   1.000
_cell.length_c   1.000
_cell.angle_alpha   90.00
_cell.angle_beta   90.00
_cell.angle_gamma   90.00
#
_symmetry.space_group_name_H-M   'P 1'
#
loop_
_entity.id
_entity.type
_entity.pdbx_description
1 polymer ?
#
loop_
_entity_poly.entity_id
_entity_poly.type
_entity_poly.pdbx_seq_one_letter_code
_entity_poly.pdbx_strand_id
1 'polypeptide(L)' 'MPIPSFGMQHDGAGNLCGTPGQEPARIMAARLAGDTNPFLWSNCSRQYITEFLE' A
#
# COMPACT_ATOMS: atom_id res chain seq x y z
N MET A 1 11.18 -3.66 -6.12
CA MET A 1 10.97 -2.55 -5.16
C MET A 1 11.49 -3.01 -3.81
N PRO A 2 12.24 -2.18 -3.08
CA PRO A 2 12.69 -2.52 -1.73
C PRO A 2 11.48 -2.69 -0.80
N ILE A 3 11.61 -3.61 0.16
CA ILE A 3 10.56 -3.86 1.15
C ILE A 3 10.60 -2.72 2.19
N PRO A 4 9.47 -2.05 2.48
CA PRO A 4 9.33 -1.06 3.55
C PRO A 4 9.75 -1.60 4.92
N SER A 5 10.10 -0.71 5.86
CA SER A 5 10.65 -1.04 7.18
C SER A 5 9.88 -2.07 8.00
N PHE A 6 8.57 -2.21 7.77
CA PHE A 6 7.70 -3.19 8.44
C PHE A 6 7.62 -4.55 7.75
N GLY A 7 8.43 -4.83 6.72
CA GLY A 7 8.36 -6.09 5.97
C GLY A 7 7.12 -6.22 5.07
N MET A 8 6.34 -5.14 4.91
CA MET A 8 5.03 -5.13 4.27
C MET A 8 5.09 -5.04 2.74
N GLN A 9 4.17 -5.70 2.04
CA GLN A 9 4.10 -5.63 0.58
C GLN A 9 3.49 -4.28 0.13
N HIS A 10 3.98 -3.74 -0.99
CA HIS A 10 3.34 -2.59 -1.64
C HIS A 10 1.92 -2.95 -2.10
N ASP A 11 1.01 -1.95 -2.14
CA ASP A 11 -0.31 -2.14 -2.74
C ASP A 11 -0.14 -2.51 -4.22
N GLY A 12 -0.84 -3.55 -4.65
CA GLY A 12 -0.77 -4.10 -6.00
C GLY A 12 0.33 -5.14 -6.20
N ALA A 13 1.16 -5.39 -5.18
CA ALA A 13 2.21 -6.42 -5.21
C ALA A 13 1.71 -7.72 -4.55
N GLY A 14 0.72 -8.38 -5.16
CA GLY A 14 0.22 -9.67 -4.68
C GLY A 14 -0.82 -9.62 -3.55
N ASN A 15 -1.32 -8.43 -3.21
CA ASN A 15 -2.47 -8.23 -2.31
C ASN A 15 -3.68 -7.68 -3.08
N LEU A 16 -4.82 -7.60 -2.40
CA LEU A 16 -6.09 -7.11 -2.97
C LEU A 16 -6.15 -5.58 -3.13
N CYS A 17 -5.14 -4.86 -2.65
CA CYS A 17 -5.09 -3.40 -2.71
C CYS A 17 -4.32 -2.93 -3.97
N GLY A 18 -4.49 -1.67 -4.37
CA GLY A 18 -3.70 -1.05 -5.44
C GLY A 18 -4.10 -1.45 -6.87
N THR A 19 -5.36 -1.82 -7.09
CA THR A 19 -5.91 -2.09 -8.42
C THR A 19 -5.81 -0.84 -9.32
N PRO A 20 -5.16 -0.93 -10.50
CA PRO A 20 -5.01 0.21 -11.39
C PRO A 20 -6.37 0.77 -11.82
N GLY A 21 -6.58 2.08 -11.64
CA GLY A 21 -7.75 2.80 -12.14
C GLY A 21 -9.02 2.72 -11.27
N GLN A 22 -8.99 2.03 -10.13
CA GLN A 22 -10.13 2.05 -9.19
C GLN A 22 -10.04 3.14 -8.12
N GLU A 23 -8.83 3.47 -7.65
CA GLU A 23 -8.61 4.36 -6.51
C GLU A 23 -7.34 5.20 -6.70
N PRO A 24 -7.26 6.40 -6.11
CA PRO A 24 -6.01 7.17 -6.04
C PRO A 24 -4.88 6.35 -5.40
N ALA A 25 -3.66 6.53 -5.88
CA ALA A 25 -2.50 5.86 -5.32
C ALA A 25 -2.30 6.28 -3.86
N ARG A 26 -2.19 5.29 -2.96
CA ARG A 26 -1.98 5.48 -1.52
C ARG A 26 -0.49 5.45 -1.18
N ILE A 27 -0.11 5.80 0.05
CA ILE A 27 1.31 5.92 0.45
C ILE A 27 2.13 4.65 0.18
N MET A 28 1.48 3.48 0.17
CA MET A 28 2.13 2.19 -0.08
C MET A 28 1.94 1.64 -1.48
N ALA A 29 1.41 2.42 -2.42
CA ALA A 29 1.30 2.01 -3.81
C ALA A 29 2.67 1.61 -4.39
N ALA A 30 2.68 0.57 -5.23
CA ALA A 30 3.86 0.16 -5.99
C ALA A 30 4.41 1.30 -6.88
N ARG A 31 3.55 2.26 -7.25
CA ARG A 31 3.96 3.45 -8.00
C ARG A 31 3.09 4.63 -7.61
N LEU A 32 3.73 5.73 -7.22
CA LEU A 32 3.07 7.03 -7.13
C LEU A 32 3.06 7.64 -8.53
N ALA A 33 1.92 7.57 -9.22
CA ALA A 33 1.73 8.23 -10.52
C ALA A 33 0.28 8.71 -10.65
N GLY A 34 0.09 9.97 -11.05
CA GLY A 34 -1.25 10.59 -11.20
C GLY A 34 -1.85 11.04 -9.87
N ASP A 35 -3.17 10.86 -9.72
CA ASP A 35 -3.91 11.17 -8.49
C ASP A 35 -3.43 10.29 -7.33
N THR A 36 -2.78 10.94 -6.36
CA THR A 36 -2.14 10.28 -5.22
C THR A 36 -2.65 10.91 -3.94
N ASN A 37 -3.00 10.10 -2.95
CA ASN A 37 -3.32 10.58 -1.61
C ASN A 37 -2.26 10.06 -0.62
N PRO A 38 -1.14 10.79 -0.47
CA PRO A 38 0.04 10.31 0.25
C PRO A 38 -0.15 10.20 1.77
N PHE A 39 -1.30 10.66 2.30
CA PHE A 39 -1.63 10.56 3.73
C PHE A 39 -2.59 9.40 4.04
N LEU A 40 -3.02 8.65 3.02
CA LEU A 40 -3.89 7.50 3.20
C LEU A 40 -3.12 6.19 3.05
N TRP A 41 -3.46 5.25 3.92
CA TRP A 41 -3.02 3.85 3.87
C TRP A 41 -4.13 2.96 3.28
N SER A 42 -3.77 1.92 2.55
CA SER A 42 -4.72 0.89 2.11
C SER A 42 -5.19 0.03 3.27
N ASN A 43 -6.26 -0.74 3.06
CA ASN A 43 -6.69 -1.71 4.06
C ASN A 43 -5.62 -2.78 4.29
N CYS A 44 -4.98 -3.26 3.22
CA CYS A 44 -3.89 -4.23 3.28
C CYS A 44 -2.71 -3.70 4.10
N SER A 45 -2.33 -2.43 3.88
CA SER A 45 -1.26 -1.79 4.64
C SER A 45 -1.59 -1.67 6.13
N ARG A 46 -2.84 -1.34 6.48
CA ARG A 46 -3.28 -1.28 7.88
C ARG A 46 -3.22 -2.67 8.53
N GLN A 47 -3.64 -3.72 7.81
CA GLN A 47 -3.55 -5.09 8.31
C GLN A 47 -2.11 -5.52 8.56
N TYR A 48 -1.18 -5.24 7.63
CA TYR A 48 0.24 -5.55 7.82
C TYR A 48 0.83 -4.87 9.06
N ILE A 49 0.49 -3.59 9.29
CA ILE A 49 0.96 -2.87 10.48
C ILE A 49 0.37 -3.50 11.74
N THR A 50 -0.93 -3.81 11.77
CA THR A 50 -1.54 -4.47 12.92
C THR A 50 -0.90 -5.83 13.22
N GLU A 51 -0.75 -6.69 12.21
CA GLU A 51 -0.12 -8.02 12.35
C GLU A 51 1.35 -7.94 12.78
N PHE A 52 2.06 -6.87 12.41
CA PHE A 52 3.43 -6.66 12.85
C PHE A 52 3.53 -6.22 14.32
N LEU A 53 2.51 -5.52 14.83
CA LEU A 53 2.49 -4.96 16.18
C LEU A 53 1.94 -5.93 17.23
N GLU A 54 1.26 -7.00 16.81
CA GLU A 54 0.86 -8.13 17.67
C GLU A 54 2.00 -9.15 17.82
#